data_AF-A0A2V5WYW1-F1
#
_entry.id   AF-A0A2V5WYW1-F1
#
_cell.length_a   1.000
_cell.length_b   1.000
_cell.length_c   1.000
_cell.angle_alpha   90.00
_cell.angle_beta   90.00
_cell.angle_gamma   90.00
#
_symmetry.space_group_name_H-M   'P 1'
#
loop_
_entity.id
_entity.type
_entity.pdbx_description
1 polymer ?
#
loop_
_entity_poly.entity_id
_entity_poly.type
_entity_poly.pdbx_seq_one_letter_code
_entity_poly.pdbx_strand_id
1 'polypeptide(L)'
;MGREAVITDSGVSGATTLPQGEPAHFEVAVWFYSAEEGDDDRICKELSRCASCIIVVPGAGASIANRRSQLVRCFRRFGLLPDYECDLGKLDPAAILIRRQPSETAETLITVVETAFARLTTRLSGLERMLRTRISELEAADRHIANLEEKLIKLKQYRRDLKLLREQRQALRKSPERRIGQVLLAPYRIPEKLVKATWKKLHSHGAVRLRSAAAEYQEWLQRHRASASDLAGMRHEARAFANQPLISVITPIYNTSVQWLSEAIESVLAQAYENWELLLIDDGSSAAELVDALGALAARDRRIILDRTGKNEGISAASNRALALARGEWITLLDHDDVIEPDSLFQMVKLLQTHPDADLIYSDEDKLTDDGCESPVFKPDWSPDLFRSHNYIGHLTAIRRKLVQKVGGFRSEFDSAQDYDLFFRVIEQTDRIHHVPRVLYHWRRSSNSSAISVRQKPGQFEAGRCAVQEHLQRKGIPGHVAVDWRTHTYWVKRELAAAKQISIIIPARDRLDLLSRCVESLSRKTSYPNYKIVVVSDDRHSDEADSYFSVSNIVGSFTRGRRVSLR
;
A
#
# COMPACT_ATOMS: atom_id res chain seq x y z
N MET A 1 11.22 -48.59 5.73
CA MET A 1 10.92 -49.60 6.76
C MET A 1 11.53 -49.13 8.07
N GLY A 2 10.74 -48.94 9.12
CA GLY A 2 11.26 -48.49 10.41
C GLY A 2 10.22 -47.92 11.39
N ARG A 3 9.17 -48.69 11.66
CA ARG A 3 8.32 -48.74 12.88
C ARG A 3 7.71 -47.43 13.44
N GLU A 4 6.42 -47.29 13.13
CA GLU A 4 5.27 -46.92 13.97
C GLU A 4 5.52 -46.14 15.28
N ALA A 5 4.90 -44.96 15.34
CA ALA A 5 4.68 -44.18 16.55
C ALA A 5 3.80 -44.95 17.55
N VAL A 6 4.23 -45.04 18.81
CA VAL A 6 3.40 -45.51 19.93
C VAL A 6 3.02 -44.29 20.76
N ILE A 7 1.71 -44.03 20.84
CA ILE A 7 1.11 -43.05 21.77
C ILE A 7 0.84 -43.81 23.07
N THR A 8 1.55 -43.49 24.16
CA THR A 8 1.17 -43.93 25.50
C THR A 8 0.41 -42.82 26.19
N ASP A 9 -0.90 -43.02 26.34
CA ASP A 9 -1.80 -42.15 27.08
C ASP A 9 -1.52 -42.29 28.59
N SER A 10 -1.08 -41.23 29.24
CA SER A 10 -0.87 -41.20 30.70
C SER A 10 -2.20 -40.97 31.39
N GLY A 11 -3.05 -41.99 31.43
CA GLY A 11 -4.43 -41.77 31.86
C GLY A 11 -5.26 -42.98 32.29
N VAL A 12 -4.73 -44.18 32.55
CA VAL A 12 -5.51 -45.23 33.24
C VAL A 12 -4.59 -46.14 34.09
N SER A 13 -4.95 -46.32 35.35
CA SER A 13 -4.41 -47.30 36.28
C SER A 13 -4.38 -48.72 35.68
N GLY A 14 -3.20 -49.25 35.42
CA GLY A 14 -3.01 -50.65 35.03
C GLY A 14 -1.57 -50.92 34.60
N ALA A 15 -0.80 -51.59 35.47
CA ALA A 15 0.55 -52.03 35.17
C ALA A 15 0.58 -52.82 33.86
N THR A 16 1.29 -52.31 32.85
CA THR A 16 1.63 -53.08 31.66
C THR A 16 3.13 -52.98 31.43
N THR A 17 3.81 -54.04 31.82
CA THR A 17 5.24 -54.30 31.62
C THR A 17 5.56 -54.33 30.12
N LEU A 18 6.60 -53.59 29.71
CA LEU A 18 7.22 -53.76 28.39
C LEU A 18 7.65 -55.24 28.22
N PRO A 19 7.38 -55.89 27.08
CA PRO A 19 7.83 -57.26 26.86
C PRO A 19 9.36 -57.31 26.91
N GLN A 20 9.91 -58.26 27.68
CA GLN A 20 11.34 -58.54 27.75
C GLN A 20 11.82 -59.05 26.38
N GLY A 21 12.34 -58.13 25.56
CA GLY A 21 13.05 -58.34 24.30
C GLY A 21 13.88 -57.09 24.01
N GLU A 22 14.99 -57.22 23.27
CA GLU A 22 15.98 -56.15 23.05
C GLU A 22 15.34 -54.77 22.81
N PRO A 23 15.79 -53.70 23.51
CA PRO A 23 15.14 -52.41 23.44
C PRO A 23 15.17 -51.87 22.01
N ALA A 24 14.01 -51.55 21.46
CA ALA A 24 13.91 -50.87 20.17
C ALA A 24 14.67 -49.54 20.26
N HIS A 25 15.74 -49.41 19.49
CA HIS A 25 16.51 -48.19 19.38
C HIS A 25 15.95 -47.33 18.25
N PHE A 26 15.57 -46.10 18.58
CA PHE A 26 15.06 -45.08 17.69
C PHE A 26 16.16 -44.07 17.34
N GLU A 27 16.08 -43.48 16.15
CA GLU A 27 17.02 -42.43 15.75
C GLU A 27 16.67 -41.09 16.42
N VAL A 28 15.38 -40.75 16.44
CA VAL A 28 14.84 -39.53 17.05
C VAL A 28 13.63 -39.87 17.91
N ALA A 29 13.60 -39.39 19.15
CA ALA A 29 12.41 -39.37 19.99
C ALA A 29 11.92 -37.92 20.14
N VAL A 30 10.60 -37.72 20.16
CA VAL A 30 9.99 -36.41 20.46
C VAL A 30 9.21 -36.54 21.75
N TRP A 31 9.50 -35.69 22.73
CA TRP A 31 8.85 -35.70 24.03
C TRP A 31 8.17 -34.36 24.29
N PHE A 32 6.85 -34.42 24.49
CA PHE A 32 6.03 -33.30 24.95
C PHE A 32 5.94 -33.35 26.48
N TYR A 33 6.58 -32.40 27.16
CA TYR A 33 6.63 -32.39 28.62
C TYR A 33 5.51 -31.52 29.23
N SER A 34 4.98 -31.94 30.38
CA SER A 34 3.91 -31.24 31.08
C SER A 34 4.43 -30.10 31.97
N ALA A 35 3.50 -29.27 32.45
CA ALA A 35 3.78 -28.16 33.35
C ALA A 35 4.24 -28.61 34.76
N GLU A 36 3.82 -29.80 35.20
CA GLU A 36 4.12 -30.37 36.52
C GLU A 36 5.42 -31.19 36.50
N GLU A 37 6.15 -31.21 37.63
CA GLU A 37 7.31 -32.09 37.82
C GLU A 37 6.82 -33.52 38.04
N GLY A 38 6.78 -34.32 36.96
CA GLY A 38 6.41 -35.73 36.99
C GLY A 38 7.62 -36.67 37.15
N ASP A 39 7.50 -37.89 36.61
CA ASP A 39 8.54 -38.95 36.62
C ASP A 39 9.67 -38.66 35.59
N ASP A 40 10.13 -37.41 35.50
CA ASP A 40 11.03 -36.91 34.45
C ASP A 40 12.38 -37.63 34.43
N ASP A 41 12.95 -37.96 35.59
CA ASP A 41 14.23 -38.70 35.69
C ASP A 41 14.12 -40.10 35.09
N ARG A 42 12.98 -40.77 35.28
CA ARG A 42 12.70 -42.09 34.69
C ARG A 42 12.49 -41.97 33.18
N ILE A 43 11.72 -40.98 32.74
CA ILE A 43 11.45 -40.76 31.30
C ILE A 43 12.76 -40.39 30.58
N CYS A 44 13.56 -39.49 31.13
CA CYS A 44 14.85 -39.13 30.56
C CYS A 44 15.80 -40.32 30.49
N LYS A 45 15.84 -41.19 31.52
CA LYS A 45 16.66 -42.41 31.53
C LYS A 45 16.24 -43.38 30.43
N GLU A 46 14.94 -43.59 30.25
CA GLU A 46 14.42 -44.51 29.23
C GLU A 46 14.63 -43.94 27.82
N LEU A 47 14.34 -42.65 27.60
CA LEU A 47 14.60 -41.98 26.33
C LEU A 47 16.09 -41.97 25.97
N SER A 48 16.98 -41.80 26.95
CA SER A 48 18.44 -41.83 26.75
C SER A 48 18.98 -43.23 26.39
N ARG A 49 18.21 -44.28 26.68
CA ARG A 49 18.52 -45.67 26.34
C ARG A 49 17.96 -46.08 24.98
N CYS A 50 16.81 -45.54 24.61
CA CYS A 50 16.11 -45.93 23.40
C CYS A 50 16.27 -44.95 22.24
N ALA A 51 16.88 -43.76 22.39
CA ALA A 51 17.03 -42.81 21.29
C ALA A 51 18.43 -42.15 21.21
N SER A 52 18.90 -41.89 19.98
CA SER A 52 20.15 -41.16 19.71
C SER A 52 19.98 -39.65 19.86
N CYS A 53 18.82 -39.14 19.46
CA CYS A 53 18.43 -37.74 19.47
C CYS A 53 17.06 -37.59 20.14
N ILE A 54 16.89 -36.58 20.98
CA ILE A 54 15.64 -36.33 21.72
C ILE A 54 15.23 -34.88 21.49
N ILE A 55 14.08 -34.67 20.88
CA ILE A 55 13.46 -33.35 20.73
C ILE A 55 12.51 -33.15 21.90
N VAL A 56 12.74 -32.12 22.69
CA VAL A 56 11.91 -31.79 23.84
C VAL A 56 11.06 -30.57 23.48
N VAL A 57 9.74 -30.72 23.57
CA VAL A 57 8.74 -29.71 23.15
C VAL A 57 7.83 -29.39 24.34
N PRO A 58 7.53 -28.11 24.64
CA PRO A 58 6.59 -27.79 25.71
C PRO A 58 5.17 -28.28 25.38
N GLY A 59 4.54 -28.98 26.31
CA GLY A 59 3.10 -29.24 26.28
C GLY A 59 2.27 -28.00 26.67
N ALA A 60 0.96 -28.05 26.43
CA ALA A 60 0.05 -26.95 26.76
C ALA A 60 0.15 -26.56 28.25
N GLY A 61 0.42 -25.29 28.53
CA GLY A 61 0.53 -24.74 29.89
C GLY A 61 1.90 -24.89 30.57
N ALA A 62 2.91 -25.47 29.91
CA ALA A 62 4.23 -25.66 30.51
C ALA A 62 5.05 -24.34 30.61
N SER A 63 5.62 -24.07 31.79
CA SER A 63 6.54 -22.94 31.98
C SER A 63 7.90 -23.20 31.34
N ILE A 64 8.15 -22.56 30.19
CA ILE A 64 9.35 -22.78 29.35
C ILE A 64 10.64 -22.46 30.11
N ALA A 65 10.71 -21.33 30.82
CA ALA A 65 11.94 -20.85 31.44
C ALA A 65 12.49 -21.80 32.51
N ASN A 66 11.61 -22.37 33.34
CA ASN A 66 12.01 -23.21 34.46
C ASN A 66 12.21 -24.67 34.04
N ARG A 67 11.23 -25.26 33.35
CA ARG A 67 11.24 -26.69 32.98
C ARG A 67 12.35 -27.04 32.01
N ARG A 68 12.66 -26.16 31.05
CA ARG A 68 13.76 -26.34 30.10
C ARG A 68 15.10 -26.57 30.80
N SER A 69 15.42 -25.73 31.78
CA SER A 69 16.69 -25.81 32.51
C SER A 69 16.82 -27.11 33.31
N GLN A 70 15.71 -27.59 33.87
CA GLN A 70 15.61 -28.81 34.64
C GLN A 70 15.77 -30.06 33.76
N LEU A 71 15.06 -30.13 32.64
CA LEU A 71 15.15 -31.26 31.72
C LEU A 71 16.54 -31.36 31.10
N VAL A 72 17.17 -30.23 30.75
CA VAL A 72 18.57 -30.20 30.31
C VAL A 72 19.53 -30.75 31.38
N ARG A 73 19.31 -30.40 32.66
CA ARG A 73 20.10 -30.96 33.77
C ARG A 73 19.86 -32.47 33.92
N CYS A 74 18.64 -32.93 33.71
CA CYS A 74 18.31 -34.35 33.78
C CYS A 74 19.01 -35.15 32.67
N PHE A 75 18.86 -34.75 31.41
CA PHE A 75 19.52 -35.42 30.28
C PHE A 75 21.05 -35.36 30.35
N ARG A 76 21.61 -34.29 30.94
CA ARG A 76 23.06 -34.20 31.19
C ARG A 76 23.58 -35.33 32.07
N ARG A 77 22.80 -35.82 33.05
CA ARG A 77 23.18 -36.97 33.90
C ARG A 77 23.34 -38.26 33.09
N PHE A 78 22.72 -38.33 31.91
CA PHE A 78 22.78 -39.48 30.99
C PHE A 78 23.72 -39.25 29.80
N GLY A 79 24.49 -38.16 29.80
CA GLY A 79 25.50 -37.87 28.78
C GLY A 79 24.96 -37.27 27.48
N LEU A 80 23.71 -36.76 27.48
CA LEU A 80 23.19 -35.98 26.37
C LEU A 80 23.20 -34.48 26.70
N LEU A 81 23.51 -33.66 25.70
CA LEU A 81 23.60 -32.22 25.80
C LEU A 81 22.66 -31.55 24.79
N PRO A 82 22.14 -30.37 25.09
CA PRO A 82 21.33 -29.60 24.16
C PRO A 82 22.17 -29.15 22.97
N ASP A 83 21.66 -29.38 21.77
CA ASP A 83 22.16 -28.84 20.53
C ASP A 83 21.40 -27.55 20.21
N TYR A 84 22.08 -26.42 20.39
CA TYR A 84 21.55 -25.10 20.11
C TYR A 84 21.79 -24.64 18.66
N GLU A 85 22.46 -25.44 17.84
CA GLU A 85 22.69 -25.15 16.41
C GLU A 85 21.49 -25.53 15.55
N CYS A 86 20.68 -26.50 16.01
CA CYS A 86 19.48 -26.95 15.32
C CYS A 86 18.31 -25.96 15.49
N ASP A 87 17.90 -25.30 14.41
CA ASP A 87 16.73 -24.41 14.40
C ASP A 87 15.42 -25.20 14.29
N LEU A 88 14.77 -25.39 15.43
CA LEU A 88 13.45 -26.01 15.54
C LEU A 88 12.31 -24.98 15.62
N GLY A 89 12.56 -23.71 15.30
CA GLY A 89 11.57 -22.63 15.43
C GLY A 89 10.32 -22.79 14.56
N LYS A 90 10.38 -23.62 13.50
CA LYS A 90 9.20 -24.00 12.70
C LYS A 90 8.30 -25.04 13.40
N LEU A 91 8.82 -25.78 14.37
CA LEU A 91 8.10 -26.79 15.14
C LEU A 91 7.48 -26.17 16.40
N ASP A 92 8.32 -25.54 17.23
CA ASP A 92 7.92 -24.72 18.36
C ASP A 92 9.10 -23.81 18.76
N PRO A 93 8.89 -22.50 19.03
CA PRO A 93 9.97 -21.57 19.37
C PRO A 93 10.79 -21.97 20.62
N ALA A 94 10.25 -22.82 21.47
CA ALA A 94 10.87 -23.31 22.69
C ALA A 94 11.34 -24.78 22.59
N ALA A 95 11.19 -25.42 21.42
CA ALA A 95 11.71 -26.77 21.19
C ALA A 95 13.26 -26.81 21.21
N ILE A 96 13.80 -27.95 21.62
CA ILE A 96 15.25 -28.16 21.76
C ILE A 96 15.60 -29.57 21.34
N LEU A 97 16.65 -29.70 20.54
CA LEU A 97 17.27 -30.98 20.27
C LEU A 97 18.30 -31.31 21.36
N ILE A 98 18.28 -32.54 21.86
CA ILE A 98 19.22 -33.06 22.85
C ILE A 98 19.88 -34.30 22.25
N ARG A 99 21.21 -34.31 22.16
CA ARG A 99 21.99 -35.43 21.58
C ARG A 99 23.28 -35.71 22.33
N ARG A 100 23.88 -36.88 22.12
CA ARG A 100 25.24 -37.17 22.61
C ARG A 100 26.24 -36.34 21.79
N GLN A 101 26.96 -35.43 22.43
CA GLN A 101 28.08 -34.74 21.78
C GLN A 101 29.40 -35.48 22.10
N PRO A 102 30.31 -35.65 21.11
CA PRO A 102 31.67 -36.10 21.38
C PRO A 102 32.39 -35.08 22.28
N SER A 103 33.41 -35.51 23.03
CA SER A 103 34.17 -34.62 23.91
C SER A 103 34.94 -33.59 23.08
N GLU A 104 34.39 -32.40 22.92
CA GLU A 104 35.02 -31.30 22.18
C GLU A 104 35.92 -30.45 23.10
N THR A 105 37.02 -29.97 22.54
CA THR A 105 38.04 -29.14 23.19
C THR A 105 37.53 -27.73 23.52
N ALA A 106 38.12 -27.07 24.52
CA ALA A 106 37.70 -25.76 25.01
C ALA A 106 37.70 -24.64 23.94
N GLU A 107 38.58 -24.71 22.93
CA GLU A 107 38.65 -23.72 21.84
C GLU A 107 37.42 -23.74 20.93
N THR A 108 36.88 -24.92 20.62
CA THR A 108 35.68 -25.07 19.79
C THR A 108 34.45 -24.50 20.49
N LEU A 109 34.35 -24.70 21.81
CA LEU A 109 33.30 -24.12 22.64
C LEU A 109 33.36 -22.60 22.69
N ILE A 110 34.56 -21.99 22.71
CA ILE A 110 34.71 -20.54 22.68
C ILE A 110 34.18 -19.96 21.37
N THR A 111 34.55 -20.55 20.22
CA THR A 111 34.09 -20.08 18.91
C THR A 111 32.58 -20.18 18.74
N VAL A 112 31.96 -21.25 19.25
CA VAL A 112 30.50 -21.43 19.23
C VAL A 112 29.81 -20.37 20.10
N VAL A 113 30.34 -20.11 21.30
CA VAL A 113 29.82 -19.09 22.21
C VAL A 113 29.94 -17.69 21.59
N GLU A 114 31.09 -17.34 21.03
CA GLU A 114 31.30 -16.04 20.36
C GLU A 114 30.35 -15.84 19.17
N THR A 115 30.14 -16.88 18.36
CA THR A 115 29.21 -16.82 17.22
C THR A 115 27.76 -16.68 17.68
N ALA A 116 27.37 -17.39 18.74
CA ALA A 116 26.04 -17.26 19.34
C ALA A 116 25.81 -15.87 19.94
N PHE A 117 26.81 -15.32 20.64
CA PHE A 117 26.79 -13.96 21.14
C PHE A 117 26.66 -12.95 19.99
N ALA A 118 27.45 -13.06 18.94
CA ALA A 118 27.36 -12.16 17.78
C ALA A 118 25.96 -12.17 17.14
N ARG A 119 25.33 -13.35 17.01
CA ARG A 119 23.95 -13.49 16.51
C ARG A 119 22.93 -12.85 17.45
N LEU A 120 23.06 -13.06 18.76
CA LEU A 120 22.19 -12.45 19.77
C LEU A 120 22.31 -10.93 19.79
N THR A 121 23.53 -10.40 19.75
CA THR A 121 23.78 -8.96 19.67
C THR A 121 23.17 -8.37 18.41
N THR A 122 23.32 -9.04 17.26
CA THR A 122 22.71 -8.60 15.99
C THR A 122 21.18 -8.56 16.07
N ARG A 123 20.55 -9.60 16.65
CA ARG A 123 19.09 -9.64 16.87
C ARG A 123 18.62 -8.55 17.83
N LEU A 124 19.33 -8.34 18.94
CA LEU A 124 19.04 -7.29 19.91
C LEU A 124 19.11 -5.90 19.27
N SER A 125 20.17 -5.62 18.51
CA SER A 125 20.30 -4.36 17.77
C SER A 125 19.20 -4.16 16.73
N GLY A 126 18.76 -5.23 16.06
CA GLY A 126 17.61 -5.19 15.14
C GLY A 126 16.30 -4.85 15.86
N LEU A 127 16.04 -5.49 17.01
CA LEU A 127 14.87 -5.22 17.85
C LEU A 127 14.89 -3.80 18.43
N GLU A 128 16.04 -3.32 18.91
CA GLU A 128 16.19 -1.94 19.39
C GLU A 128 15.92 -0.91 18.28
N ARG A 129 16.40 -1.17 17.06
CA ARG A 129 16.14 -0.30 15.92
C ARG A 129 14.66 -0.29 15.53
N MET A 130 14.00 -1.45 15.59
CA MET A 130 12.56 -1.57 15.38
C MET A 130 11.77 -0.80 16.44
N LEU A 131 12.11 -0.97 17.72
CA LEU A 131 11.53 -0.24 18.85
C LEU A 131 11.69 1.27 18.69
N ARG A 132 12.89 1.76 18.38
CA ARG A 132 13.12 3.19 18.12
C ARG A 132 12.28 3.72 16.96
N THR A 133 12.10 2.92 15.91
CA THR A 133 11.25 3.30 14.77
C THR A 133 9.79 3.40 15.19
N ARG A 134 9.27 2.40 15.94
CA ARG A 134 7.89 2.42 16.45
C ARG A 134 7.63 3.57 17.42
N ILE A 135 8.59 3.88 18.29
CA ILE A 135 8.51 5.05 19.18
C ILE A 135 8.43 6.34 18.36
N SER A 136 9.28 6.49 17.34
CA SER A 136 9.23 7.67 16.46
C SER A 136 7.91 7.81 15.68
N GLU A 137 7.32 6.69 15.27
CA GLU A 137 5.99 6.64 14.64
C GLU A 137 4.88 7.04 15.61
N LEU A 138 4.90 6.52 16.84
CA LEU A 138 3.98 6.91 17.91
C LEU A 138 4.07 8.41 18.20
N GLU A 139 5.27 8.95 18.35
CA GLU A 139 5.46 10.39 18.56
C GLU A 139 4.96 11.22 17.38
N ALA A 140 5.12 10.74 16.14
CA ALA A 140 4.60 11.42 14.97
C ALA A 140 3.07 11.40 14.92
N ALA A 141 2.46 10.27 15.32
CA ALA A 141 1.01 10.14 15.46
C ALA A 141 0.48 11.05 16.57
N ASP A 142 1.13 11.11 17.73
CA ASP A 142 0.74 11.98 18.85
C ASP A 142 0.78 13.46 18.47
N ARG A 143 1.85 13.89 17.76
CA ARG A 143 1.92 15.25 17.21
C ARG A 143 0.80 15.54 16.21
N HIS A 144 0.42 14.55 15.42
CA HIS A 144 -0.69 14.69 14.48
C HIS A 144 -2.04 14.80 15.21
N ILE A 145 -2.28 13.96 16.22
CA ILE A 145 -3.46 14.00 17.08
C ILE A 145 -3.58 15.37 17.74
N ALA A 146 -2.51 15.87 18.36
CA ALA A 146 -2.51 17.19 19.00
C ALA A 146 -2.88 18.34 18.02
N ASN A 147 -2.37 18.29 16.78
CA ASN A 147 -2.72 19.26 15.73
C ASN A 147 -4.21 19.15 15.32
N LEU A 148 -4.74 17.93 15.24
CA LEU A 148 -6.16 17.70 14.96
C LEU A 148 -7.05 18.20 16.10
N GLU A 149 -6.65 17.99 17.36
CA GLU A 149 -7.34 18.50 18.54
C GLU A 149 -7.39 20.04 18.54
N GLU A 150 -6.28 20.71 18.22
CA GLU A 150 -6.23 22.17 18.10
C GLU A 150 -7.20 22.67 17.01
N LYS A 151 -7.21 22.00 15.84
CA LYS A 151 -8.15 22.32 14.76
C LYS A 151 -9.60 22.08 15.15
N LEU A 152 -9.87 21.02 15.90
CA LEU A 152 -11.21 20.69 16.40
C LEU A 152 -11.69 21.76 17.40
N ILE A 153 -10.81 22.25 18.27
CA ILE A 153 -11.11 23.35 19.20
C ILE A 153 -11.44 24.62 18.42
N LYS A 154 -10.63 24.99 17.41
CA LYS A 154 -10.90 26.14 16.53
C LYS A 154 -12.24 26.01 15.81
N LEU A 155 -12.56 24.82 15.28
CA LEU A 155 -13.86 24.57 14.64
C LEU A 155 -15.04 24.68 15.61
N LYS A 156 -14.90 24.20 16.85
CA LYS A 156 -15.92 24.37 17.90
C LYS A 156 -16.11 25.84 18.26
N GLN A 157 -15.04 26.63 18.30
CA GLN A 157 -15.11 28.09 18.49
C GLN A 157 -15.85 28.77 17.33
N TYR A 158 -15.45 28.52 16.08
CA TYR A 158 -16.14 29.07 14.91
C TYR A 158 -17.63 28.72 14.85
N ARG A 159 -18.00 27.49 15.26
CA ARG A 159 -19.41 27.09 15.34
C ARG A 159 -20.18 27.88 16.39
N ARG A 160 -19.57 28.20 17.54
CA ARG A 160 -20.18 29.07 18.57
C ARG A 160 -20.30 30.51 18.09
N ASP A 161 -19.27 31.05 17.46
CA ASP A 161 -19.25 32.41 16.92
C ASP A 161 -20.32 32.58 15.83
N LEU A 162 -20.45 31.59 14.93
CA LEU A 162 -21.51 31.57 13.92
C LEU A 162 -22.92 31.53 14.52
N LYS A 163 -23.09 30.82 15.64
CA LYS A 163 -24.37 30.78 16.37
C LYS A 163 -24.68 32.15 16.98
N LEU A 164 -23.71 32.77 17.64
CA LEU A 164 -23.84 34.10 18.23
C LEU A 164 -24.14 35.16 17.16
N LEU A 165 -23.43 35.13 16.04
CA LEU A 165 -23.66 36.05 14.90
C LEU A 165 -25.05 35.86 14.28
N ARG A 166 -25.55 34.62 14.21
CA ARG A 166 -26.93 34.35 13.75
C ARG A 166 -27.97 34.89 14.72
N GLU A 167 -27.77 34.71 16.01
CA GLU A 167 -28.64 35.23 17.06
C GLU A 167 -28.64 36.77 17.08
N GLN A 168 -27.47 37.41 16.98
CA GLN A 168 -27.32 38.86 16.85
C GLN A 168 -28.00 39.38 15.58
N ARG A 169 -27.80 38.71 14.43
CA ARG A 169 -28.49 39.06 13.19
C ARG A 169 -30.01 38.94 13.31
N GLN A 170 -30.51 37.93 14.04
CA GLN A 170 -31.94 37.73 14.25
C GLN A 170 -32.53 38.74 15.26
N ALA A 171 -31.76 39.14 16.27
CA ALA A 171 -32.11 40.20 17.21
C ALA A 171 -32.16 41.58 16.51
N LEU A 172 -31.13 41.93 15.72
CA LEU A 172 -31.11 43.13 14.88
C LEU A 172 -32.22 43.12 13.82
N ARG A 173 -32.64 41.94 13.35
CA ARG A 173 -33.80 41.84 12.44
C ARG A 173 -35.13 42.22 13.10
N LYS A 174 -35.23 42.09 14.43
CA LYS A 174 -36.43 42.33 15.24
C LYS A 174 -36.39 43.67 15.98
N SER A 175 -35.28 44.40 15.95
CA SER A 175 -35.12 45.64 16.73
C SER A 175 -35.66 46.89 16.02
N PRO A 176 -35.99 47.96 16.77
CA PRO A 176 -36.39 49.26 16.22
C PRO A 176 -35.31 49.91 15.35
N GLU A 177 -34.02 49.64 15.62
CA GLU A 177 -32.90 50.20 14.86
C GLU A 177 -32.91 49.77 13.38
N ARG A 178 -33.47 48.60 13.05
CA ARG A 178 -33.64 48.20 11.64
C ARG A 178 -34.68 49.02 10.91
N ARG A 179 -35.76 49.43 11.59
CA ARG A 179 -36.77 50.33 11.01
C ARG A 179 -36.18 51.72 10.78
N ILE A 180 -35.41 52.21 11.76
CA ILE A 180 -34.68 53.49 11.65
C ILE A 180 -33.63 53.42 10.54
N GLY A 181 -32.87 52.33 10.45
CA GLY A 181 -31.89 52.08 9.39
C GLY A 181 -32.50 51.94 7.99
N GLN A 182 -33.70 51.35 7.86
CA GLN A 182 -34.41 51.29 6.58
C GLN A 182 -34.91 52.67 6.12
N VAL A 183 -35.29 53.54 7.05
CA VAL A 183 -35.72 54.92 6.76
C VAL A 183 -34.52 55.81 6.45
N LEU A 184 -33.42 55.70 7.21
CA LEU A 184 -32.18 56.47 6.99
C LEU A 184 -31.43 56.06 5.71
N LEU A 185 -31.53 54.80 5.29
CA LEU A 185 -30.92 54.29 4.05
C LEU A 185 -31.85 54.40 2.82
N ALA A 186 -33.10 54.84 2.99
CA ALA A 186 -34.04 55.02 1.87
C ALA A 186 -33.56 56.03 0.80
N PRO A 187 -32.90 57.16 1.13
CA PRO A 187 -32.34 58.08 0.14
C PRO A 187 -31.11 57.51 -0.59
N TYR A 188 -30.43 56.51 0.01
CA TYR A 188 -29.22 55.87 -0.52
C TYR A 188 -29.49 54.54 -1.22
N ARG A 189 -30.77 54.15 -1.37
CA ARG A 189 -31.18 53.03 -2.23
C ARG A 189 -31.09 53.48 -3.68
N ILE A 190 -29.87 53.48 -4.20
CA ILE A 190 -29.61 53.62 -5.64
C ILE A 190 -30.40 52.49 -6.35
N PRO A 191 -31.18 52.78 -7.40
CA PRO A 191 -31.88 51.75 -8.15
C PRO A 191 -30.89 50.67 -8.61
N GLU A 192 -31.19 49.39 -8.34
CA GLU A 192 -30.34 48.24 -8.68
C GLU A 192 -29.82 48.26 -10.13
N LYS A 193 -30.58 48.85 -11.05
CA LYS A 193 -30.21 49.05 -12.46
C LYS A 193 -29.04 50.02 -12.64
N LEU A 194 -28.97 51.09 -11.84
CA LEU A 194 -27.89 52.08 -11.89
C LEU A 194 -26.59 51.49 -11.32
N VAL A 195 -26.67 50.73 -10.22
CA VAL A 195 -25.53 50.00 -9.64
C VAL A 195 -25.01 48.94 -10.61
N LYS A 196 -25.89 48.15 -11.24
CA LYS A 196 -25.47 47.16 -12.26
C LYS A 196 -24.84 47.80 -13.49
N ALA A 197 -25.35 48.95 -13.94
CA ALA A 197 -24.81 49.67 -15.10
C ALA A 197 -23.43 50.31 -14.81
N THR A 198 -23.25 50.90 -13.63
CA THR A 198 -21.97 51.47 -13.21
C THR A 198 -20.95 50.40 -12.83
N TRP A 199 -21.36 49.29 -12.21
CA TRP A 199 -20.48 48.13 -11.98
C TRP A 199 -19.97 47.51 -13.28
N LYS A 200 -20.83 47.38 -14.30
CA LYS A 200 -20.45 46.82 -15.61
C LYS A 200 -19.49 47.74 -16.37
N LYS A 201 -19.56 49.07 -16.16
CA LYS A 201 -18.59 50.04 -16.70
C LYS A 201 -17.28 50.08 -15.91
N LEU A 202 -17.31 50.06 -14.58
CA LEU A 202 -16.09 50.08 -13.74
C LEU A 202 -15.28 48.79 -13.84
N HIS A 203 -15.93 47.63 -14.02
CA HIS A 203 -15.24 46.33 -14.16
C HIS A 203 -14.89 45.99 -15.62
N SER A 204 -15.13 46.91 -16.57
CA SER A 204 -14.77 46.69 -17.99
C SER A 204 -13.34 47.08 -18.33
N HIS A 205 -12.58 47.69 -17.41
CA HIS A 205 -11.20 48.09 -17.64
C HIS A 205 -10.33 47.67 -16.47
N GLY A 206 -9.62 46.54 -16.62
CA GLY A 206 -8.46 46.23 -15.79
C GLY A 206 -8.49 44.96 -14.94
N ALA A 207 -9.43 44.03 -15.15
CA ALA A 207 -9.33 42.69 -14.58
C ALA A 207 -8.94 41.71 -15.69
N VAL A 208 -7.65 41.35 -15.76
CA VAL A 208 -7.27 40.06 -16.34
C VAL A 208 -8.01 39.02 -15.50
N ARG A 209 -9.10 38.49 -16.04
CA ARG A 209 -9.93 37.49 -15.37
C ARG A 209 -9.11 36.21 -15.29
N LEU A 210 -8.34 36.04 -14.22
CA LEU A 210 -7.74 34.77 -13.85
C LEU A 210 -8.89 33.75 -13.80
N ARG A 211 -8.96 32.86 -14.78
CA ARG A 211 -9.96 31.79 -14.82
C ARG A 211 -9.64 30.83 -13.67
N SER A 212 -10.65 30.21 -13.06
CA SER A 212 -10.39 29.16 -12.09
C SER A 212 -9.78 27.96 -12.81
N ALA A 213 -8.80 27.30 -12.18
CA ALA A 213 -8.16 26.11 -12.75
C ALA A 213 -9.18 25.02 -13.14
N ALA A 214 -10.29 24.91 -12.39
CA ALA A 214 -11.39 24.01 -12.72
C ALA A 214 -12.09 24.37 -14.05
N ALA A 215 -12.36 25.67 -14.30
CA ALA A 215 -12.97 26.10 -15.55
C ALA A 215 -12.03 25.92 -16.75
N GLU A 216 -10.73 26.16 -16.56
CA GLU A 216 -9.71 25.89 -17.60
C GLU A 216 -9.63 24.39 -17.91
N TYR A 217 -9.66 23.55 -16.88
CA TYR A 217 -9.65 22.10 -17.05
C TYR A 217 -10.90 21.60 -17.77
N GLN A 218 -12.09 22.06 -17.41
CA GLN A 218 -13.31 21.64 -18.10
C GLN A 218 -13.29 22.02 -19.58
N GLU A 219 -12.81 23.22 -19.92
CA GLU A 219 -12.67 23.64 -21.31
C GLU A 219 -11.61 22.82 -22.06
N TRP A 220 -10.54 22.41 -21.37
CA TRP A 220 -9.57 21.46 -21.90
C TRP A 220 -10.23 20.10 -22.14
N LEU A 221 -10.92 19.54 -21.15
CA LEU A 221 -11.57 18.23 -21.24
C LEU A 221 -12.59 18.19 -22.40
N GLN A 222 -13.43 19.20 -22.54
CA GLN A 222 -14.40 19.28 -23.65
C GLN A 222 -13.75 19.30 -25.03
N ARG A 223 -12.54 19.83 -25.17
CA ARG A 223 -11.79 19.80 -26.44
C ARG A 223 -11.12 18.46 -26.72
N HIS A 224 -10.85 17.68 -25.68
CA HIS A 224 -10.14 16.40 -25.79
C HIS A 224 -11.07 15.18 -25.73
N ARG A 225 -12.34 15.38 -25.33
CA ARG A 225 -13.40 14.38 -25.44
C ARG A 225 -13.71 14.04 -26.88
N ALA A 226 -13.98 12.76 -27.12
CA ALA A 226 -14.46 12.29 -28.41
C ALA A 226 -15.84 12.89 -28.73
N SER A 227 -15.98 13.53 -29.89
CA SER A 227 -17.27 13.98 -30.40
C SER A 227 -18.13 12.79 -30.83
N ALA A 228 -19.44 13.01 -31.05
CA ALA A 228 -20.33 11.97 -31.57
C ALA A 228 -19.84 11.41 -32.93
N SER A 229 -19.23 12.26 -33.77
CA SER A 229 -18.63 11.82 -35.04
C SER A 229 -17.39 10.95 -34.82
N ASP A 230 -16.55 11.32 -33.85
CA ASP A 230 -15.37 10.53 -33.50
C ASP A 230 -15.78 9.15 -32.99
N LEU A 231 -16.77 9.08 -32.09
CA LEU A 231 -17.27 7.82 -31.55
C LEU A 231 -17.85 6.90 -32.64
N ALA A 232 -18.52 7.46 -33.64
CA ALA A 232 -19.00 6.69 -34.80
C ALA A 232 -17.84 6.12 -35.62
N GLY A 233 -16.79 6.91 -35.86
CA GLY A 233 -15.56 6.45 -36.51
C GLY A 233 -14.84 5.37 -35.70
N MET A 234 -14.71 5.57 -34.38
CA MET A 234 -14.10 4.62 -33.45
C MET A 234 -14.85 3.29 -33.42
N ARG A 235 -16.19 3.29 -33.47
CA ARG A 235 -16.98 2.04 -33.61
C ARG A 235 -16.66 1.29 -34.89
N HIS A 236 -16.53 2.01 -36.01
CA HIS A 236 -16.17 1.40 -37.28
C HIS A 236 -14.74 0.83 -37.24
N GLU A 237 -13.79 1.59 -36.69
CA GLU A 237 -12.40 1.17 -36.48
C GLU A 237 -12.31 -0.07 -35.57
N ALA A 238 -13.04 -0.07 -34.45
CA ALA A 238 -13.07 -1.15 -33.47
C ALA A 238 -13.49 -2.50 -34.08
N ARG A 239 -14.50 -2.47 -34.97
CA ARG A 239 -14.99 -3.66 -35.68
C ARG A 239 -13.98 -4.22 -36.67
N ALA A 240 -12.99 -3.42 -37.08
CA ALA A 240 -11.91 -3.81 -37.99
C ALA A 240 -10.61 -4.17 -37.26
N PHE A 241 -10.54 -4.06 -35.93
CA PHE A 241 -9.36 -4.46 -35.17
C PHE A 241 -9.05 -5.95 -35.35
N ALA A 242 -7.76 -6.28 -35.42
CA ALA A 242 -7.32 -7.67 -35.50
C ALA A 242 -7.50 -8.39 -34.16
N ASN A 243 -7.28 -7.68 -33.06
CA ASN A 243 -7.54 -8.15 -31.71
C ASN A 243 -8.77 -7.47 -31.13
N GLN A 244 -9.84 -8.23 -30.85
CA GLN A 244 -11.12 -7.74 -30.32
C GLN A 244 -11.52 -8.54 -29.07
N PRO A 245 -10.76 -8.44 -27.97
CA PRO A 245 -11.04 -9.22 -26.78
C PRO A 245 -12.34 -8.76 -26.10
N LEU A 246 -13.09 -9.68 -25.51
CA LEU A 246 -14.20 -9.33 -24.63
C LEU A 246 -13.63 -8.72 -23.34
N ILE A 247 -14.15 -7.55 -22.94
CA ILE A 247 -13.83 -6.89 -21.68
C ILE A 247 -14.97 -7.10 -20.69
N SER A 248 -14.70 -7.71 -19.54
CA SER A 248 -15.64 -7.80 -18.42
C SER A 248 -15.46 -6.59 -17.49
N VAL A 249 -16.45 -5.73 -17.42
CA VAL A 249 -16.49 -4.60 -16.47
C VAL A 249 -17.06 -5.13 -15.15
N ILE A 250 -16.24 -5.14 -14.10
CA ILE A 250 -16.60 -5.60 -12.76
C ILE A 250 -17.06 -4.40 -11.93
N THR A 251 -18.31 -4.47 -11.44
CA THR A 251 -18.94 -3.41 -10.65
C THR A 251 -19.65 -4.00 -9.42
N PRO A 252 -18.94 -4.10 -8.27
CA PRO A 252 -19.56 -4.38 -6.98
C PRO A 252 -20.50 -3.25 -6.58
N ILE A 253 -21.67 -3.58 -6.02
CA ILE A 253 -22.71 -2.61 -5.64
C ILE A 253 -23.03 -2.81 -4.15
N TYR A 254 -23.05 -1.72 -3.38
CA TYR A 254 -23.53 -1.77 -2.00
C TYR A 254 -24.15 -0.44 -1.58
N ASN A 255 -25.47 -0.43 -1.36
CA ASN A 255 -26.22 0.74 -0.88
C ASN A 255 -25.99 2.03 -1.69
N THR A 256 -25.78 1.88 -3.00
CA THR A 256 -25.57 2.97 -3.97
C THR A 256 -26.87 3.71 -4.29
N SER A 257 -26.77 5.01 -4.60
CA SER A 257 -27.87 5.76 -5.20
C SER A 257 -28.27 5.16 -6.56
N VAL A 258 -29.57 4.96 -6.79
CA VAL A 258 -30.09 4.48 -8.09
C VAL A 258 -29.69 5.40 -9.23
N GLN A 259 -29.65 6.72 -8.99
CA GLN A 259 -29.21 7.69 -9.97
C GLN A 259 -27.74 7.46 -10.37
N TRP A 260 -26.84 7.32 -9.40
CA TRP A 260 -25.42 7.15 -9.69
C TRP A 260 -25.13 5.81 -10.37
N LEU A 261 -25.78 4.74 -9.93
CA LEU A 261 -25.65 3.44 -10.60
C LEU A 261 -26.20 3.50 -12.03
N SER A 262 -27.31 4.21 -12.25
CA SER A 262 -27.83 4.44 -13.60
C SER A 262 -26.82 5.20 -14.46
N GLU A 263 -26.19 6.27 -13.96
CA GLU A 263 -25.15 7.02 -14.68
C GLU A 263 -23.93 6.14 -15.01
N ALA A 264 -23.48 5.31 -14.07
CA ALA A 264 -22.39 4.35 -14.28
C ALA A 264 -22.72 3.36 -15.40
N ILE A 265 -23.92 2.76 -15.38
CA ILE A 265 -24.39 1.84 -16.41
C ILE A 265 -24.48 2.52 -17.79
N GLU A 266 -25.05 3.73 -17.85
CA GLU A 266 -25.13 4.49 -19.11
C GLU A 266 -23.74 4.78 -19.68
N SER A 267 -22.74 5.01 -18.84
CA SER A 267 -21.35 5.22 -19.28
C SER A 267 -20.74 4.00 -19.96
N VAL A 268 -21.10 2.80 -19.52
CA VAL A 268 -20.70 1.52 -20.14
C VAL A 268 -21.50 1.26 -21.42
N LEU A 269 -22.80 1.58 -21.42
CA LEU A 269 -23.66 1.47 -22.60
C LEU A 269 -23.20 2.38 -23.74
N ALA A 270 -22.67 3.55 -23.42
CA ALA A 270 -22.21 4.55 -24.38
C ALA A 270 -20.90 4.17 -25.11
N GLN A 271 -20.20 3.11 -24.68
CA GLN A 271 -18.86 2.77 -25.16
C GLN A 271 -18.80 2.60 -26.69
N ALA A 272 -17.75 3.17 -27.30
CA ALA A 272 -17.46 3.01 -28.73
C ALA A 272 -16.94 1.59 -29.06
N TYR A 273 -16.29 0.93 -28.11
CA TYR A 273 -15.97 -0.48 -28.24
C TYR A 273 -17.18 -1.32 -27.79
N GLU A 274 -17.66 -2.24 -28.61
CA GLU A 274 -18.95 -2.93 -28.39
C GLU A 274 -18.81 -4.31 -27.72
N ASN A 275 -17.61 -4.90 -27.71
CA ASN A 275 -17.37 -6.24 -27.18
C ASN A 275 -17.05 -6.20 -25.67
N TRP A 276 -18.07 -5.91 -24.86
CA TRP A 276 -17.98 -5.88 -23.41
C TRP A 276 -19.15 -6.64 -22.76
N GLU A 277 -18.98 -6.96 -21.49
CA GLU A 277 -20.04 -7.36 -20.58
C GLU A 277 -19.91 -6.59 -19.27
N LEU A 278 -21.03 -6.30 -18.60
CA LEU A 278 -21.07 -5.56 -17.34
C LEU A 278 -21.59 -6.48 -16.24
N LEU A 279 -20.77 -6.70 -15.22
CA LEU A 279 -21.05 -7.59 -14.10
C LEU A 279 -21.41 -6.76 -12.87
N LEU A 280 -22.72 -6.66 -12.61
CA LEU A 280 -23.28 -5.97 -11.46
C LEU A 280 -23.45 -6.98 -10.32
N ILE A 281 -22.62 -6.87 -9.27
CA ILE A 281 -22.70 -7.76 -8.11
C ILE A 281 -23.22 -6.99 -6.90
N ASP A 282 -24.48 -7.21 -6.53
CA ASP A 282 -25.06 -6.65 -5.31
C ASP A 282 -24.53 -7.39 -4.08
N ASP A 283 -23.70 -6.72 -3.29
CA ASP A 283 -23.09 -7.22 -2.05
C ASP A 283 -24.03 -7.05 -0.85
N GLY A 284 -25.28 -7.51 -1.01
CA GLY A 284 -26.28 -7.48 0.04
C GLY A 284 -26.76 -6.08 0.42
N SER A 285 -27.08 -5.23 -0.57
CA SER A 285 -27.67 -3.92 -0.31
C SER A 285 -28.99 -4.01 0.45
N SER A 286 -29.21 -3.07 1.37
CA SER A 286 -30.41 -2.96 2.20
C SER A 286 -31.38 -1.85 1.76
N ALA A 287 -30.95 -0.94 0.89
CA ALA A 287 -31.80 0.13 0.38
C ALA A 287 -32.88 -0.41 -0.57
N ALA A 288 -34.15 -0.32 -0.16
CA ALA A 288 -35.28 -0.87 -0.92
C ALA A 288 -35.35 -0.32 -2.35
N GLU A 289 -35.18 1.00 -2.51
CA GLU A 289 -35.19 1.66 -3.82
C GLU A 289 -34.15 1.07 -4.79
N LEU A 290 -32.94 0.79 -4.30
CA LEU A 290 -31.88 0.17 -5.10
C LEU A 290 -32.26 -1.26 -5.47
N VAL A 291 -32.67 -2.07 -4.49
CA VAL A 291 -33.02 -3.48 -4.69
C VAL A 291 -34.14 -3.63 -5.73
N ASP A 292 -35.15 -2.77 -5.67
CA ASP A 292 -36.26 -2.75 -6.62
C ASP A 292 -35.83 -2.31 -8.03
N ALA A 293 -34.85 -1.40 -8.12
CA ALA A 293 -34.34 -0.88 -9.39
C ALA A 293 -33.37 -1.83 -10.12
N LEU A 294 -32.61 -2.67 -9.40
CA LEU A 294 -31.53 -3.51 -9.97
C LEU A 294 -31.99 -4.36 -11.16
N GLY A 295 -33.17 -5.00 -11.06
CA GLY A 295 -33.69 -5.85 -12.14
C GLY A 295 -33.99 -5.05 -13.42
N ALA A 296 -34.57 -3.86 -13.28
CA ALA A 296 -34.86 -2.97 -14.40
C ALA A 296 -33.58 -2.37 -15.02
N LEU A 297 -32.59 -2.03 -14.18
CA LEU A 297 -31.28 -1.55 -14.61
C LEU A 297 -30.54 -2.63 -15.42
N ALA A 298 -30.54 -3.87 -14.95
CA ALA A 298 -29.90 -4.98 -15.64
C ALA A 298 -30.61 -5.35 -16.95
N ALA A 299 -31.93 -5.17 -17.03
CA ALA A 299 -32.72 -5.46 -18.23
C ALA A 299 -32.48 -4.48 -19.40
N ARG A 300 -31.73 -3.38 -19.19
CA ARG A 300 -31.46 -2.37 -20.25
C ARG A 300 -30.63 -2.92 -21.42
N ASP A 301 -29.75 -3.88 -21.17
CA ASP A 301 -28.95 -4.53 -22.20
C ASP A 301 -28.60 -5.97 -21.79
N ARG A 302 -28.70 -6.91 -22.73
CA ARG A 302 -28.41 -8.34 -22.51
C ARG A 302 -26.97 -8.63 -22.07
N ARG A 303 -26.04 -7.69 -22.27
CA ARG A 303 -24.64 -7.77 -21.84
C ARG A 303 -24.45 -7.43 -20.37
N ILE A 304 -25.49 -6.91 -19.70
CA ILE A 304 -25.49 -6.63 -18.27
C ILE A 304 -25.94 -7.88 -17.53
N ILE A 305 -25.09 -8.37 -16.63
CA ILE A 305 -25.33 -9.56 -15.81
C ILE A 305 -25.42 -9.10 -14.37
N LEU A 306 -26.59 -9.31 -13.78
CA LEU A 306 -26.84 -9.03 -12.36
C LEU A 306 -26.72 -10.32 -11.56
N ASP A 307 -25.99 -10.25 -10.46
CA ASP A 307 -25.96 -11.29 -9.45
C ASP A 307 -26.01 -10.68 -8.04
N ARG A 308 -26.46 -11.47 -7.05
CA ARG A 308 -26.69 -11.01 -5.68
C ARG A 308 -26.09 -11.99 -4.68
N THR A 309 -25.33 -11.48 -3.71
CA THR A 309 -24.74 -12.30 -2.63
C THR A 309 -25.74 -12.63 -1.54
N GLY A 310 -26.76 -11.80 -1.35
CA GLY A 310 -27.80 -11.95 -0.32
C GLY A 310 -27.38 -11.49 1.09
N LYS A 311 -26.09 -11.26 1.32
CA LYS A 311 -25.52 -10.66 2.54
C LYS A 311 -24.22 -9.93 2.16
N ASN A 312 -23.88 -8.88 2.90
CA ASN A 312 -22.63 -8.16 2.67
C ASN A 312 -21.43 -9.02 3.10
N GLU A 313 -20.59 -9.40 2.12
CA GLU A 313 -19.36 -10.17 2.31
C GLU A 313 -18.09 -9.35 2.03
N GLY A 314 -18.26 -8.09 1.63
CA GLY A 314 -17.17 -7.16 1.35
C GLY A 314 -16.85 -7.05 -0.14
N ILE A 315 -16.20 -5.94 -0.50
CA ILE A 315 -15.91 -5.59 -1.90
C ILE A 315 -15.05 -6.63 -2.61
N SER A 316 -14.09 -7.26 -1.91
CA SER A 316 -13.26 -8.32 -2.52
C SER A 316 -14.07 -9.58 -2.80
N ALA A 317 -15.02 -9.95 -1.94
CA ALA A 317 -15.88 -11.11 -2.16
C ALA A 317 -16.80 -10.88 -3.37
N ALA A 318 -17.42 -9.71 -3.44
CA ALA A 318 -18.24 -9.31 -4.59
C ALA A 318 -17.41 -9.25 -5.89
N SER A 319 -16.20 -8.69 -5.84
CA SER A 319 -15.29 -8.62 -7.00
C SER A 319 -14.82 -10.01 -7.46
N ASN A 320 -14.56 -10.93 -6.54
CA ASN A 320 -14.22 -12.32 -6.85
C ASN A 320 -15.40 -13.07 -7.47
N ARG A 321 -16.62 -12.81 -7.00
CA ARG A 321 -17.83 -13.37 -7.60
C ARG A 321 -18.02 -12.87 -9.03
N ALA A 322 -17.79 -11.58 -9.27
CA ALA A 322 -17.74 -11.04 -10.63
C ALA A 322 -16.65 -11.72 -11.47
N LEU A 323 -15.42 -11.85 -10.94
CA LEU A 323 -14.30 -12.49 -11.62
C LEU A 323 -14.60 -13.95 -12.02
N ALA A 324 -15.35 -14.67 -11.21
CA ALA A 324 -15.79 -16.05 -11.50
C ALA A 324 -16.83 -16.10 -12.63
N LEU A 325 -17.72 -15.10 -12.71
CA LEU A 325 -18.72 -14.98 -13.77
C LEU A 325 -18.15 -14.39 -15.07
N ALA A 326 -17.03 -13.68 -14.99
CA ALA A 326 -16.40 -13.00 -16.11
C ALA A 326 -15.95 -13.97 -17.21
N ARG A 327 -16.44 -13.74 -18.43
CA ARG A 327 -16.09 -14.44 -19.66
C ARG A 327 -15.05 -13.70 -20.49
N GLY A 328 -14.85 -12.41 -20.21
CA GLY A 328 -13.87 -11.56 -20.88
C GLY A 328 -12.44 -12.09 -20.77
N GLU A 329 -11.64 -11.82 -21.80
CA GLU A 329 -10.19 -12.06 -21.72
C GLU A 329 -9.53 -11.03 -20.80
N TRP A 330 -10.12 -9.83 -20.74
CA TRP A 330 -9.72 -8.73 -19.89
C TRP A 330 -10.81 -8.43 -18.88
N ILE A 331 -10.40 -8.03 -17.68
CA ILE A 331 -11.29 -7.41 -16.70
C ILE A 331 -10.94 -5.93 -16.56
N THR A 332 -11.92 -5.11 -16.22
CA THR A 332 -11.70 -3.74 -15.74
C THR A 332 -12.58 -3.47 -14.54
N LEU A 333 -12.14 -2.58 -13.66
CA LEU A 333 -12.86 -2.23 -12.43
C LEU A 333 -13.58 -0.89 -12.61
N LEU A 334 -14.87 -0.87 -12.33
CA LEU A 334 -15.69 0.34 -12.34
C LEU A 334 -16.49 0.39 -11.03
N ASP A 335 -16.25 1.43 -10.24
CA ASP A 335 -17.02 1.67 -9.03
C ASP A 335 -18.46 2.06 -9.39
N HIS A 336 -19.41 1.61 -8.57
CA HIS A 336 -20.84 1.69 -8.85
C HIS A 336 -21.40 3.13 -8.96
N ASP A 337 -20.64 4.14 -8.56
CA ASP A 337 -20.99 5.55 -8.58
C ASP A 337 -20.09 6.39 -9.50
N ASP A 338 -19.17 5.77 -10.23
CA ASP A 338 -18.24 6.43 -11.13
C ASP A 338 -18.67 6.32 -12.60
N VAL A 339 -18.00 7.09 -13.46
CA VAL A 339 -18.33 7.21 -14.89
C VAL A 339 -17.05 7.10 -15.71
N ILE A 340 -17.11 6.36 -16.81
CA ILE A 340 -16.02 6.29 -17.80
C ILE A 340 -16.37 7.07 -19.08
N GLU A 341 -15.36 7.61 -19.75
CA GLU A 341 -15.55 8.28 -21.05
C GLU A 341 -16.07 7.31 -22.12
N PRO A 342 -16.88 7.75 -23.10
CA PRO A 342 -17.43 6.86 -24.13
C PRO A 342 -16.39 6.20 -25.04
N ASP A 343 -15.15 6.69 -25.09
CA ASP A 343 -14.05 6.07 -25.83
C ASP A 343 -13.13 5.21 -24.95
N SER A 344 -13.39 5.06 -23.64
CA SER A 344 -12.47 4.40 -22.70
C SER A 344 -12.06 2.99 -23.10
N LEU A 345 -13.03 2.08 -23.33
CA LEU A 345 -12.73 0.70 -23.72
C LEU A 345 -12.09 0.63 -25.10
N PHE A 346 -12.45 1.56 -26.00
CA PHE A 346 -11.83 1.65 -27.32
C PHE A 346 -10.35 2.00 -27.22
N GLN A 347 -9.96 2.97 -26.40
CA GLN A 347 -8.55 3.35 -26.24
C GLN A 347 -7.72 2.20 -25.66
N MET A 348 -8.28 1.44 -24.70
CA MET A 348 -7.61 0.26 -24.14
C MET A 348 -7.35 -0.81 -25.21
N VAL A 349 -8.34 -1.12 -26.05
CA VAL A 349 -8.21 -2.13 -27.11
C VAL A 349 -7.37 -1.63 -28.29
N LYS A 350 -7.41 -0.32 -28.57
CA LYS A 350 -6.55 0.30 -29.58
C LYS A 350 -5.08 0.13 -29.22
N LEU A 351 -4.71 0.25 -27.95
CA LEU A 351 -3.36 -0.03 -27.47
C LEU A 351 -2.94 -1.48 -27.73
N LEU A 352 -3.87 -2.43 -27.61
CA LEU A 352 -3.60 -3.85 -27.88
C LEU A 352 -3.31 -4.15 -29.36
N GLN A 353 -3.61 -3.24 -30.29
CA GLN A 353 -3.26 -3.42 -31.69
C GLN A 353 -1.75 -3.26 -31.92
N THR A 354 -1.07 -2.45 -31.11
CA THR A 354 0.40 -2.24 -31.18
C THR A 354 1.15 -2.95 -30.07
N HIS A 355 0.50 -3.25 -28.95
CA HIS A 355 1.06 -3.99 -27.81
C HIS A 355 0.19 -5.22 -27.48
N PRO A 356 0.15 -6.22 -28.37
CA PRO A 356 -0.69 -7.41 -28.18
C PRO A 356 -0.29 -8.26 -26.98
N ASP A 357 0.92 -8.05 -26.45
CA ASP A 357 1.51 -8.74 -25.30
C ASP A 357 1.24 -8.05 -23.96
N ALA A 358 0.63 -6.85 -23.96
CA ALA A 358 0.29 -6.13 -22.73
C ALA A 358 -0.49 -7.02 -21.75
N ASP A 359 -0.23 -6.87 -20.44
CA ASP A 359 -0.89 -7.64 -19.38
C ASP A 359 -1.72 -6.77 -18.44
N LEU A 360 -1.33 -5.50 -18.30
CA LEU A 360 -2.03 -4.47 -17.52
C LEU A 360 -1.97 -3.14 -18.29
N ILE A 361 -3.11 -2.48 -18.40
CA ILE A 361 -3.25 -1.16 -19.03
C ILE A 361 -3.97 -0.24 -18.06
N TYR A 362 -3.49 0.98 -17.88
CA TYR A 362 -4.16 1.99 -17.05
C TYR A 362 -4.27 3.33 -17.76
N SER A 363 -5.22 4.16 -17.33
CA SER A 363 -5.46 5.50 -17.87
C SER A 363 -5.31 6.59 -16.82
N ASP A 364 -5.26 7.84 -17.28
CA ASP A 364 -5.47 9.00 -16.41
C ASP A 364 -6.92 9.05 -15.89
N GLU A 365 -7.10 9.85 -14.83
CA GLU A 365 -8.39 10.04 -14.16
C GLU A 365 -8.55 11.49 -13.71
N ASP A 366 -9.79 11.87 -13.41
CA ASP A 366 -10.11 13.12 -12.72
C ASP A 366 -11.21 12.89 -11.67
N LYS A 367 -11.72 13.99 -11.11
CA LYS A 367 -12.80 13.97 -10.13
C LYS A 367 -14.09 14.55 -10.69
N LEU A 368 -15.19 13.80 -10.60
CA LEU A 368 -16.53 14.27 -10.94
C LEU A 368 -17.20 14.91 -9.72
N THR A 369 -17.65 16.16 -9.88
CA THR A 369 -18.41 16.92 -8.88
C THR A 369 -19.74 17.37 -9.46
N ASP A 370 -20.60 17.96 -8.64
CA ASP A 370 -21.87 18.56 -9.08
C ASP A 370 -21.66 19.68 -10.13
N ASP A 371 -20.51 20.36 -10.10
CA ASP A 371 -20.13 21.43 -11.04
C ASP A 371 -19.39 20.90 -12.29
N GLY A 372 -19.23 19.58 -12.41
CA GLY A 372 -18.50 18.91 -13.49
C GLY A 372 -17.15 18.34 -13.05
N CYS A 373 -16.29 18.02 -14.02
CA CYS A 373 -14.99 17.38 -13.75
C CYS A 373 -13.93 18.41 -13.30
N GLU A 374 -13.08 18.02 -12.36
CA GLU A 374 -11.98 18.83 -11.82
C GLU A 374 -10.81 17.95 -11.34
N SER A 375 -9.69 18.57 -10.95
CA SER A 375 -8.55 17.89 -10.33
C SER A 375 -8.03 16.68 -11.14
N PRO A 376 -7.60 16.90 -12.39
CA PRO A 376 -7.02 15.84 -13.20
C PRO A 376 -5.75 15.27 -12.58
N VAL A 377 -5.57 13.97 -12.74
CA VAL A 377 -4.36 13.24 -12.39
C VAL A 377 -3.80 12.65 -13.68
N PHE A 378 -2.88 13.38 -14.30
CA PHE A 378 -2.08 12.89 -15.41
C PHE A 378 -0.95 12.02 -14.86
N LYS A 379 -1.09 10.71 -15.02
CA LYS A 379 -0.21 9.68 -14.46
C LYS A 379 1.06 9.57 -15.32
N PRO A 380 2.21 9.24 -14.72
CA PRO A 380 3.40 8.92 -15.49
C PRO A 380 3.27 7.53 -16.11
N ASP A 381 4.19 7.21 -17.03
CA ASP A 381 4.44 5.82 -17.43
C ASP A 381 4.93 4.98 -16.25
N TRP A 382 4.87 3.65 -16.43
CA TRP A 382 5.07 2.68 -15.36
C TRP A 382 6.36 2.91 -14.57
N SER A 383 6.19 3.25 -13.29
CA SER A 383 7.25 3.41 -12.30
C SER A 383 7.00 2.52 -11.08
N PRO A 384 7.77 1.44 -10.88
CA PRO A 384 7.59 0.55 -9.74
C PRO A 384 7.92 1.22 -8.40
N ASP A 385 8.82 2.21 -8.38
CA ASP A 385 9.16 2.93 -7.15
C ASP A 385 8.10 3.96 -6.77
N LEU A 386 7.51 4.66 -7.75
CA LEU A 386 6.35 5.52 -7.47
C LEU A 386 5.16 4.69 -7.01
N PHE A 387 4.95 3.52 -7.65
CA PHE A 387 3.86 2.62 -7.29
C PHE A 387 3.98 2.11 -5.86
N ARG A 388 5.20 1.89 -5.35
CA ARG A 388 5.42 1.53 -3.93
C ARG A 388 5.11 2.66 -2.96
N SER A 389 5.05 3.90 -3.42
CA SER A 389 4.74 5.06 -2.59
C SER A 389 3.26 5.42 -2.58
N HIS A 390 2.51 5.10 -3.62
CA HIS A 390 1.05 5.30 -3.66
C HIS A 390 0.46 4.51 -4.83
N ASN A 391 -0.80 4.09 -4.70
CA ASN A 391 -1.55 3.44 -5.78
C ASN A 391 -1.94 4.44 -6.88
N TYR A 392 -0.97 4.89 -7.67
CA TYR A 392 -1.26 5.84 -8.75
C TYR A 392 -1.89 5.19 -9.99
N ILE A 393 -1.84 3.85 -10.11
CA ILE A 393 -2.51 3.13 -11.21
C ILE A 393 -4.02 3.36 -11.13
N GLY A 394 -4.62 3.13 -9.95
CA GLY A 394 -6.03 3.45 -9.69
C GLY A 394 -6.99 2.92 -10.76
N HIS A 395 -7.90 3.78 -11.21
CA HIS A 395 -8.87 3.50 -12.28
C HIS A 395 -8.67 4.48 -13.45
N LEU A 396 -9.05 4.19 -14.69
CA LEU A 396 -9.53 2.91 -15.21
C LEU A 396 -8.33 1.98 -15.46
N THR A 397 -8.41 0.75 -14.97
CA THR A 397 -7.35 -0.25 -15.16
C THR A 397 -7.93 -1.53 -15.76
N ALA A 398 -7.38 -1.96 -16.89
CA ALA A 398 -7.69 -3.22 -17.54
C ALA A 398 -6.56 -4.23 -17.30
N ILE A 399 -6.91 -5.45 -16.88
CA ILE A 399 -5.94 -6.52 -16.57
C ILE A 399 -6.37 -7.81 -17.26
N ARG A 400 -5.43 -8.59 -17.79
CA ARG A 400 -5.75 -9.94 -18.27
C ARG A 400 -6.39 -10.77 -17.16
N ARG A 401 -7.59 -11.30 -17.43
CA ARG A 401 -8.35 -12.12 -16.49
C ARG A 401 -7.54 -13.32 -16.00
N LYS A 402 -6.81 -13.99 -16.90
CA LYS A 402 -5.94 -15.13 -16.57
C LYS A 402 -4.86 -14.76 -15.56
N LEU A 403 -4.33 -13.54 -15.62
CA LEU A 403 -3.29 -13.07 -14.70
C LEU A 403 -3.88 -12.82 -13.31
N VAL A 404 -5.06 -12.20 -13.25
CA VAL A 404 -5.81 -11.98 -11.99
C VAL A 404 -6.17 -13.32 -11.33
N GLN A 405 -6.60 -14.31 -12.12
CA GLN A 405 -6.85 -15.67 -11.63
C GLN A 405 -5.59 -16.35 -11.13
N LYS A 406 -4.46 -16.22 -11.85
CA LYS A 406 -3.16 -16.79 -11.46
C LYS A 406 -2.69 -16.28 -10.10
N VAL A 407 -2.94 -15.01 -9.79
CA VAL A 407 -2.54 -14.40 -8.52
C VAL A 407 -3.55 -14.61 -7.38
N GLY A 408 -4.66 -15.32 -7.64
CA GLY A 408 -5.66 -15.68 -6.62
C GLY A 408 -6.79 -14.68 -6.42
N GLY A 409 -7.02 -13.73 -7.35
CA GLY A 409 -8.13 -12.77 -7.25
C GLY A 409 -7.95 -11.72 -6.14
N PHE A 410 -9.06 -11.19 -5.63
CA PHE A 410 -9.12 -10.17 -4.57
C PHE A 410 -9.07 -10.82 -3.19
N ARG A 411 -8.52 -10.10 -2.19
CA ARG A 411 -8.32 -10.61 -0.83
C ARG A 411 -9.08 -9.75 0.17
N SER A 412 -10.04 -10.34 0.89
CA SER A 412 -10.94 -9.61 1.80
C SER A 412 -10.22 -8.93 2.97
N GLU A 413 -9.05 -9.43 3.39
CA GLU A 413 -8.24 -8.74 4.38
C GLU A 413 -7.69 -7.37 3.90
N PHE A 414 -7.78 -7.11 2.59
CA PHE A 414 -7.45 -5.84 1.94
C PHE A 414 -8.67 -5.08 1.41
N ASP A 415 -9.91 -5.31 1.88
CA ASP A 415 -11.14 -4.63 1.38
C ASP A 415 -11.11 -3.09 1.36
N SER A 416 -10.10 -2.47 1.96
CA SER A 416 -9.91 -1.02 1.97
C SER A 416 -8.76 -0.53 1.08
N ALA A 417 -8.05 -1.46 0.43
CA ALA A 417 -6.93 -1.26 -0.52
C ALA A 417 -6.79 -2.48 -1.47
N GLN A 418 -7.93 -3.06 -1.87
CA GLN A 418 -8.03 -4.37 -2.52
C GLN A 418 -7.45 -4.36 -3.94
N ASP A 419 -7.62 -3.23 -4.62
CA ASP A 419 -7.03 -2.93 -5.92
C ASP A 419 -5.51 -2.85 -5.81
N TYR A 420 -5.00 -2.14 -4.81
CA TYR A 420 -3.57 -1.93 -4.61
C TYR A 420 -2.85 -3.25 -4.29
N ASP A 421 -3.43 -4.07 -3.42
CA ASP A 421 -2.96 -5.43 -3.16
C ASP A 421 -2.93 -6.29 -4.44
N LEU A 422 -4.05 -6.32 -5.17
CA LEU A 422 -4.14 -7.09 -6.40
C LEU A 422 -3.08 -6.65 -7.41
N PHE A 423 -2.93 -5.34 -7.62
CA PHE A 423 -1.99 -4.79 -8.57
C PHE A 423 -0.55 -5.16 -8.19
N PHE A 424 -0.15 -5.14 -6.91
CA PHE A 424 1.18 -5.63 -6.51
C PHE A 424 1.40 -7.09 -6.92
N ARG A 425 0.44 -7.97 -6.63
CA ARG A 425 0.57 -9.38 -7.00
C ARG A 425 0.59 -9.58 -8.52
N VAL A 426 -0.12 -8.74 -9.28
CA VAL A 426 -0.11 -8.74 -10.75
C VAL A 426 1.26 -8.28 -11.30
N ILE A 427 1.78 -7.13 -10.89
CA ILE A 427 3.07 -6.61 -11.38
C ILE A 427 4.27 -7.47 -10.93
N GLU A 428 4.11 -8.31 -9.91
CA GLU A 428 5.11 -9.31 -9.53
C GLU A 428 5.28 -10.40 -10.59
N GLN A 429 4.28 -10.58 -11.47
CA GLN A 429 4.23 -11.61 -12.50
C GLN A 429 4.53 -11.10 -13.91
N THR A 430 4.54 -9.78 -14.13
CA THR A 430 4.71 -9.17 -15.46
C THR A 430 5.33 -7.78 -15.38
N ASP A 431 6.07 -7.40 -16.42
CA ASP A 431 6.57 -6.05 -16.68
C ASP A 431 5.86 -5.38 -17.89
N ARG A 432 4.89 -6.07 -18.50
CA ARG A 432 4.16 -5.63 -19.71
C ARG A 432 3.00 -4.70 -19.35
N ILE A 433 3.35 -3.58 -18.73
CA ILE A 433 2.43 -2.61 -18.16
C ILE A 433 2.45 -1.35 -19.03
N HIS A 434 1.28 -0.93 -19.52
CA HIS A 434 1.16 0.18 -20.44
C HIS A 434 0.21 1.25 -19.93
N HIS A 435 0.51 2.50 -20.29
CA HIS A 435 -0.24 3.67 -19.92
C HIS A 435 -0.94 4.26 -21.15
N VAL A 436 -2.22 4.60 -21.01
CA VAL A 436 -2.99 5.40 -21.96
C VAL A 436 -3.09 6.83 -21.40
N PRO A 437 -2.33 7.81 -21.93
CA PRO A 437 -2.30 9.19 -21.42
C PRO A 437 -3.55 9.98 -21.84
N ARG A 438 -4.71 9.52 -21.38
CA ARG A 438 -6.04 10.11 -21.58
C ARG A 438 -6.82 9.98 -20.29
N VAL A 439 -7.57 11.03 -19.94
CA VAL A 439 -8.52 10.99 -18.84
C VAL A 439 -9.73 10.19 -19.30
N LEU A 440 -9.84 8.95 -18.82
CA LEU A 440 -10.86 7.99 -19.25
C LEU A 440 -11.78 7.53 -18.09
N TYR A 441 -11.51 8.02 -16.88
CA TYR A 441 -12.24 7.69 -15.67
C TYR A 441 -12.53 8.96 -14.85
N HIS A 442 -13.77 9.11 -14.42
CA HIS A 442 -14.22 10.23 -13.61
C HIS A 442 -14.69 9.73 -12.24
N TRP A 443 -13.86 9.96 -11.23
CA TRP A 443 -14.13 9.48 -9.89
C TRP A 443 -15.04 10.46 -9.12
N ARG A 444 -16.24 10.03 -8.77
CA ARG A 444 -17.26 10.86 -8.14
C ARG A 444 -16.90 11.24 -6.71
N ARG A 445 -16.89 12.55 -6.45
CA ARG A 445 -16.79 13.13 -5.11
C ARG A 445 -18.18 13.31 -4.52
N SER A 446 -18.57 12.39 -3.64
CA SER A 446 -19.76 12.53 -2.80
C SER A 446 -19.39 12.69 -1.32
N SER A 447 -20.28 13.27 -0.50
CA SER A 447 -20.08 13.51 0.95
C SER A 447 -19.64 12.27 1.75
N ASN A 448 -19.94 11.08 1.24
CA ASN A 448 -19.56 9.78 1.81
C ASN A 448 -18.47 9.04 1.01
N SER A 449 -17.97 9.60 -0.10
CA SER A 449 -16.97 8.99 -0.98
C SER A 449 -15.54 9.21 -0.46
N SER A 450 -14.69 8.21 -0.66
CA SER A 450 -13.24 8.29 -0.47
C SER A 450 -12.59 9.38 -1.35
N ALA A 451 -13.28 9.86 -2.39
CA ALA A 451 -12.80 10.91 -3.29
C ALA A 451 -12.83 12.34 -2.69
N ILE A 452 -13.52 12.58 -1.56
CA ILE A 452 -13.58 13.92 -0.96
C ILE A 452 -12.26 14.34 -0.32
N SER A 453 -11.49 13.40 0.22
CA SER A 453 -10.23 13.73 0.86
C SER A 453 -9.25 12.57 0.78
N VAL A 454 -8.02 12.91 0.42
CA VAL A 454 -6.82 12.12 0.70
C VAL A 454 -6.75 11.69 2.20
N ARG A 455 -7.53 12.32 3.09
CA ARG A 455 -7.84 11.81 4.44
C ARG A 455 -8.81 10.61 4.37
N GLN A 456 -8.30 9.52 3.83
CA GLN A 456 -8.87 8.20 3.94
C GLN A 456 -8.95 7.78 5.42
N LYS A 457 -9.92 6.92 5.78
CA LYS A 457 -10.07 6.42 7.16
C LYS A 457 -8.75 5.73 7.59
N PRO A 458 -8.32 5.81 8.87
CA PRO A 458 -7.05 5.22 9.32
C PRO A 458 -6.82 3.76 8.89
N GLY A 459 -7.89 2.96 8.78
CA GLY A 459 -7.82 1.57 8.30
C GLY A 459 -7.40 1.38 6.84
N GLN A 460 -7.73 2.32 5.94
CA GLN A 460 -7.37 2.26 4.51
C GLN A 460 -5.85 2.35 4.30
N PHE A 461 -5.19 3.23 5.04
CA PHE A 461 -3.72 3.36 4.99
C PHE A 461 -3.00 2.14 5.53
N GLU A 462 -3.56 1.49 6.54
CA GLU A 462 -2.94 0.31 7.11
C GLU A 462 -3.01 -0.89 6.17
N ALA A 463 -4.15 -1.11 5.51
CA ALA A 463 -4.26 -2.15 4.47
C ALA A 463 -3.30 -1.88 3.31
N GLY A 464 -3.21 -0.64 2.82
CA GLY A 464 -2.25 -0.30 1.76
C GLY A 464 -0.79 -0.42 2.22
N ARG A 465 -0.46 -0.04 3.45
CA ARG A 465 0.88 -0.24 4.04
C ARG A 465 1.24 -1.72 4.10
N CYS A 466 0.30 -2.57 4.52
CA CYS A 466 0.45 -4.02 4.53
C CYS A 466 0.64 -4.58 3.11
N ALA A 467 -0.10 -4.09 2.11
CA ALA A 467 0.03 -4.53 0.73
C ALA A 467 1.45 -4.28 0.18
N VAL A 468 1.99 -3.06 0.41
CA VAL A 468 3.37 -2.73 0.04
C VAL A 468 4.37 -3.58 0.84
N GLN A 469 4.14 -3.77 2.15
CA GLN A 469 5.05 -4.54 3.00
C GLN A 469 5.14 -6.01 2.56
N GLU A 470 4.01 -6.63 2.23
CA GLU A 470 3.97 -7.99 1.71
C GLU A 470 4.58 -8.09 0.31
N HIS A 471 4.40 -7.07 -0.55
CA HIS A 471 5.10 -6.99 -1.83
C HIS A 471 6.62 -7.02 -1.66
N LEU A 472 7.16 -6.23 -0.71
CA LEU A 472 8.60 -6.24 -0.42
C LEU A 472 9.06 -7.63 0.06
N GLN A 473 8.28 -8.28 0.93
CA GLN A 473 8.57 -9.63 1.42
C GLN A 473 8.58 -10.66 0.29
N ARG A 474 7.56 -10.67 -0.59
CA ARG A 474 7.48 -11.58 -1.74
C ARG A 474 8.62 -11.37 -2.73
N LYS A 475 9.06 -10.13 -2.93
CA LYS A 475 10.21 -9.79 -3.79
C LYS A 475 11.57 -9.98 -3.12
N GLY A 476 11.63 -10.36 -1.84
CA GLY A 476 12.87 -10.49 -1.08
C GLY A 476 13.62 -9.16 -0.91
N ILE A 477 12.91 -8.02 -0.92
CA ILE A 477 13.49 -6.69 -0.74
C ILE A 477 13.50 -6.39 0.76
N PRO A 478 14.67 -6.32 1.42
CA PRO A 478 14.72 -6.04 2.84
C PRO A 478 14.36 -4.57 3.06
N GLY A 479 13.28 -4.32 3.80
CA GLY A 479 12.78 -2.98 4.04
C GLY A 479 11.49 -2.95 4.83
N HIS A 480 11.23 -1.81 5.45
CA HIS A 480 10.03 -1.53 6.20
C HIS A 480 9.19 -0.43 5.53
N VAL A 481 7.87 -0.60 5.54
CA VAL A 481 6.94 0.40 5.01
C VAL A 481 6.28 1.15 6.15
N ALA A 482 6.44 2.47 6.14
CA ALA A 482 5.75 3.40 7.03
C ALA A 482 4.75 4.25 6.24
N VAL A 483 3.69 4.72 6.90
CA VAL A 483 2.76 5.71 6.33
C VAL A 483 3.28 7.11 6.66
N ASP A 484 3.48 7.95 5.65
CA ASP A 484 3.64 9.38 5.86
C ASP A 484 2.26 10.03 5.97
N TRP A 485 1.79 10.24 7.19
CA TRP A 485 0.50 10.86 7.49
C TRP A 485 0.33 12.29 6.98
N ARG A 486 1.43 12.98 6.62
CA ARG A 486 1.35 14.34 6.07
C ARG A 486 0.95 14.31 4.60
N THR A 487 1.57 13.42 3.84
CA THR A 487 1.37 13.29 2.39
C THR A 487 0.39 12.19 2.03
N HIS A 488 0.03 11.33 2.99
CA HIS A 488 -0.79 10.13 2.80
C HIS A 488 -0.17 9.18 1.76
N THR A 489 1.15 9.07 1.79
CA THR A 489 1.94 8.17 0.93
C THR A 489 2.68 7.14 1.79
N TYR A 490 3.18 6.10 1.15
CA TYR A 490 3.98 5.05 1.75
C TYR A 490 5.46 5.36 1.57
N TRP A 491 6.19 5.35 2.69
CA TRP A 491 7.63 5.47 2.68
C TRP A 491 8.28 4.10 2.86
N VAL A 492 8.94 3.62 1.81
CA VAL A 492 9.74 2.40 1.84
C VAL A 492 11.14 2.69 2.36
N LYS A 493 11.39 2.34 3.61
CA LYS A 493 12.72 2.37 4.24
C LYS A 493 13.45 1.06 3.92
N ARG A 494 14.23 1.05 2.84
CA ARG A 494 15.06 -0.11 2.46
C ARG A 494 16.19 -0.32 3.46
N GLU A 495 16.42 -1.56 3.83
CA GLU A 495 17.59 -1.94 4.62
C GLU A 495 18.80 -2.11 3.70
N LEU A 496 19.95 -1.64 4.17
CA LEU A 496 21.20 -1.77 3.45
C LEU A 496 21.80 -3.15 3.76
N ALA A 497 21.75 -4.06 2.79
CA ALA A 497 22.39 -5.38 2.93
C ALA A 497 23.90 -5.29 3.16
N ALA A 498 24.55 -4.28 2.56
CA ALA A 498 25.94 -3.94 2.79
C ALA A 498 26.14 -2.43 2.60
N ALA A 499 27.05 -1.84 3.37
CA ALA A 499 27.50 -0.47 3.15
C ALA A 499 28.47 -0.43 1.96
N LYS A 500 27.93 -0.51 0.74
CA LYS A 500 28.70 -0.34 -0.50
C LYS A 500 29.27 1.08 -0.56
N GLN A 501 30.44 1.25 -1.15
CA GLN A 501 31.04 2.58 -1.27
C GLN A 501 30.19 3.48 -2.16
N ILE A 502 29.75 4.62 -1.63
CA ILE A 502 29.02 5.65 -2.38
C ILE A 502 30.00 6.74 -2.82
N SER A 503 29.98 7.12 -4.10
CA SER A 503 30.72 8.31 -4.57
C SER A 503 29.80 9.52 -4.60
N ILE A 504 30.13 10.56 -3.83
CA ILE A 504 29.44 11.84 -3.81
C ILE A 504 30.22 12.78 -4.72
N ILE A 505 29.64 13.10 -5.89
CA ILE A 505 30.27 13.98 -6.88
C ILE A 505 29.81 15.42 -6.61
N ILE A 506 30.77 16.31 -6.34
CA ILE A 506 30.51 17.73 -6.08
C ILE A 506 31.20 18.57 -7.17
N PRO A 507 30.45 19.14 -8.12
CA PRO A 507 31.02 20.15 -9.01
C PRO A 507 31.29 21.43 -8.22
N ALA A 508 32.53 21.92 -8.26
CA ALA A 508 32.95 23.11 -7.50
C ALA A 508 33.78 24.06 -8.38
N ARG A 509 33.44 25.35 -8.31
CA ARG A 509 34.13 26.43 -9.02
C ARG A 509 34.30 27.64 -8.11
N ASP A 510 35.52 28.13 -7.96
CA ASP A 510 35.93 29.42 -7.37
C ASP A 510 35.42 29.75 -5.93
N ARG A 511 34.68 28.85 -5.27
CA ARG A 511 34.04 29.07 -3.95
C ARG A 511 34.38 27.97 -2.93
N LEU A 512 35.63 27.98 -2.46
CA LEU A 512 36.15 27.04 -1.47
C LEU A 512 35.39 27.09 -0.14
N ASP A 513 34.84 28.25 0.22
CA ASP A 513 34.02 28.43 1.42
C ASP A 513 32.74 27.56 1.39
N LEU A 514 32.07 27.51 0.23
CA LEU A 514 30.86 26.70 0.03
C LEU A 514 31.19 25.21 -0.05
N LEU A 515 32.28 24.86 -0.74
CA LEU A 515 32.78 23.49 -0.82
C LEU A 515 33.11 22.97 0.59
N SER A 516 33.84 23.75 1.38
CA SER A 516 34.22 23.39 2.75
C SER A 516 33.02 23.14 3.62
N ARG A 517 32.01 24.03 3.58
CA ARG A 517 30.76 23.86 4.31
C ARG A 517 29.97 22.63 3.85
N CYS A 518 29.98 22.34 2.54
CA CYS A 518 29.30 21.18 1.99
C CYS A 518 29.94 19.87 2.49
N VAL A 519 31.28 19.77 2.38
CA VAL A 519 32.06 18.62 2.85
C VAL A 519 31.88 18.44 4.36
N GLU A 520 32.03 19.51 5.16
CA GLU A 520 31.85 19.43 6.61
C GLU A 520 30.43 18.99 6.98
N SER A 521 29.41 19.52 6.29
CA SER A 521 28.02 19.12 6.50
C SER A 521 27.80 17.65 6.15
N LEU A 522 28.41 17.14 5.08
CA LEU A 522 28.34 15.72 4.73
C LEU A 522 28.99 14.87 5.83
N SER A 523 30.22 15.20 6.21
CA SER A 523 30.98 14.46 7.24
C SER A 523 30.31 14.46 8.61
N ARG A 524 29.63 15.54 9.00
CA ARG A 524 28.97 15.67 10.31
C ARG A 524 27.57 15.09 10.36
N LYS A 525 26.81 15.16 9.26
CA LYS A 525 25.37 14.82 9.27
C LYS A 525 25.06 13.45 8.71
N THR A 526 25.94 12.88 7.86
CA THR A 526 25.70 11.55 7.31
C THR A 526 26.04 10.47 8.34
N SER A 527 25.13 9.52 8.54
CA SER A 527 25.39 8.30 9.31
C SER A 527 25.87 7.14 8.44
N TYR A 528 25.97 7.35 7.11
CA TYR A 528 26.42 6.31 6.19
C TYR A 528 27.93 6.11 6.30
N PRO A 529 28.43 4.89 6.58
CA PRO A 529 29.82 4.70 6.96
C PRO A 529 30.80 4.65 5.77
N ASN A 530 30.35 4.34 4.56
CA ASN A 530 31.23 4.06 3.42
C ASN A 530 30.93 4.96 2.22
N TYR A 531 31.46 6.18 2.23
CA TYR A 531 31.36 7.09 1.10
C TYR A 531 32.70 7.74 0.79
N LYS A 532 32.81 8.22 -0.45
CA LYS A 532 33.94 8.95 -0.99
C LYS A 532 33.42 10.24 -1.59
N ILE A 533 34.05 11.36 -1.30
CA ILE A 533 33.73 12.62 -1.96
C ILE A 533 34.69 12.79 -3.15
N VAL A 534 34.13 13.09 -4.32
CA VAL A 534 34.86 13.40 -5.55
C VAL A 534 34.51 14.83 -5.93
N VAL A 535 35.49 15.72 -5.87
CA VAL A 535 35.31 17.12 -6.26
C VAL A 535 35.75 17.28 -7.72
N VAL A 536 34.88 17.85 -8.53
CA VAL A 536 35.15 18.15 -9.96
C VAL A 536 35.29 19.66 -10.10
N SER A 537 36.47 20.12 -10.50
CA SER A 537 36.78 21.55 -10.65
C SER A 537 37.38 21.86 -12.01
N ASP A 538 37.05 23.03 -12.57
CA ASP A 538 37.62 23.52 -13.82
C ASP A 538 38.98 24.21 -13.54
N ASP A 539 40.08 23.51 -13.82
CA ASP A 539 41.49 23.89 -14.12
C ASP A 539 42.10 25.24 -13.66
N ARG A 540 41.51 26.00 -12.75
CA ARG A 540 42.08 27.23 -12.16
C ARG A 540 42.15 27.10 -10.65
N HIS A 541 43.28 26.61 -10.15
CA HIS A 541 43.55 26.60 -8.72
C HIS A 541 44.18 27.92 -8.26
N SER A 542 43.71 28.41 -7.11
CA SER A 542 44.53 29.18 -6.18
C SER A 542 45.27 28.21 -5.26
N ASP A 543 46.43 28.58 -4.72
CA ASP A 543 47.25 27.75 -3.80
C ASP A 543 46.44 27.22 -2.58
N GLU A 544 45.38 27.95 -2.20
CA GLU A 544 44.45 27.58 -1.13
C GLU A 544 43.63 26.31 -1.45
N ALA A 545 43.30 26.06 -2.72
CA ALA A 545 42.53 24.88 -3.14
C ALA A 545 43.37 23.60 -2.99
N ASP A 546 44.63 23.64 -3.42
CA ASP A 546 45.56 22.51 -3.35
C ASP A 546 45.90 22.14 -1.89
N SER A 547 46.01 23.14 -1.02
CA SER A 547 46.16 22.92 0.42
C SER A 547 44.93 22.27 1.06
N TYR A 548 43.71 22.60 0.60
CA TYR A 548 42.49 22.02 1.15
C TYR A 548 42.31 20.54 0.76
N PHE A 549 42.61 20.20 -0.50
CA PHE A 549 42.48 18.82 -1.00
C PHE A 549 43.51 17.85 -0.41
N SER A 550 44.73 18.32 -0.14
CA SER A 550 45.79 17.51 0.48
C SER A 550 45.54 17.15 1.94
N VAL A 551 44.88 18.02 2.70
CA VAL A 551 44.57 17.81 4.13
C VAL A 551 43.33 16.94 4.36
N SER A 552 42.39 16.92 3.40
CA SER A 552 41.04 16.37 3.62
C SER A 552 40.83 14.91 3.22
N ASN A 553 41.86 14.18 2.77
CA ASN A 553 41.75 12.81 2.20
C ASN A 553 40.67 12.70 1.08
N ILE A 554 40.43 13.79 0.36
CA ILE A 554 39.49 13.85 -0.77
C ILE A 554 40.27 13.44 -2.03
N VAL A 555 39.78 12.43 -2.75
CA VAL A 555 40.39 12.05 -4.04
C VAL A 555 39.84 12.99 -5.11
N GLY A 556 40.62 14.00 -5.47
CA GLY A 556 40.41 14.77 -6.70
C GLY A 556 40.80 13.93 -7.91
N SER A 557 39.88 13.76 -8.88
CA SER A 557 40.23 13.25 -10.21
C SER A 557 40.19 14.42 -11.19
N PHE A 558 41.35 14.80 -11.71
CA PHE A 558 41.52 15.90 -12.63
C PHE A 558 41.39 15.40 -14.08
N THR A 559 40.26 15.68 -14.72
CA THR A 559 40.13 15.49 -16.16
C THR A 559 40.44 16.80 -16.87
N ARG A 560 41.68 16.98 -17.32
CA ARG A 560 42.04 18.00 -18.32
C ARG A 560 41.10 17.82 -19.50
N GLY A 561 40.35 18.87 -19.85
CA GLY A 561 39.38 18.85 -20.93
C GLY A 561 39.99 18.43 -22.26
N ARG A 562 39.89 17.14 -22.61
CA ARG A 562 39.76 16.76 -24.02
C ARG A 562 38.28 16.83 -24.34
N ARG A 563 37.92 17.77 -25.22
CA ARG A 563 36.61 17.86 -25.87
C ARG A 563 36.17 16.45 -26.29
N VAL A 564 35.19 15.88 -25.59
CA VAL A 564 34.38 14.80 -26.14
C VAL A 564 33.40 15.48 -27.08
N SER A 565 33.74 15.47 -28.38
CA SER A 565 32.78 15.78 -29.44
C SER A 565 31.72 14.68 -29.40
N LEU A 566 30.49 15.04 -29.01
CA LEU A 566 29.33 14.19 -29.23
C LEU A 566 29.08 14.10 -30.74
N ARG A 567 29.21 12.89 -31.30
CA ARG A 567 28.47 12.46 -32.49
C ARG A 567 27.46 11.44 -32.05
#